data_AF-A0A645I5W2-F1
#
_entry.id   AF-A0A645I5W2-F1
#
_cell.length_a   1.000
_cell.length_b   1.000
_cell.length_c   1.000
_cell.angle_alpha   90.00
_cell.angle_beta   90.00
_cell.angle_gamma   90.00
#
_symmetry.space_group_name_H-M   'P 1'
#
loop_
_entity.id
_entity.type
_entity.pdbx_description
1 polymer ?
#
loop_
_entity_poly.entity_id
_entity_poly.type
_entity_poly.pdbx_seq_one_letter_code
_entity_poly.pdbx_strand_id
1 'polypeptide(L)'
;MTNDSPFTNQVPAQQLMRIPIAHGEGCYFVDPSTLNQLKAKKQILWTYVNDKGEPTELSNPNGSVENVAGVCNEARNVAGLMPHPERASEGILGCTDGVLIFKSMIHTLQQRVAA
;
A
#
# COMPACT_ATOMS: atom_id res chain seq x y z
N MET A 1 -6.21 -5.87 3.87
CA MET A 1 -5.41 -4.66 4.14
C MET A 1 -5.57 -4.25 5.60
N THR A 2 -4.54 -3.63 6.18
CA THR A 2 -4.51 -3.20 7.58
C THR A 2 -4.38 -1.68 7.66
N ASN A 3 -5.17 -1.04 8.54
CA ASN A 3 -5.00 0.38 8.89
C ASN A 3 -4.04 0.56 10.07
N ASP A 4 -3.57 -0.55 10.64
CA ASP A 4 -2.58 -0.60 11.72
C ASP A 4 -1.16 -0.54 11.14
N SER A 5 -0.80 0.65 10.64
CA SER A 5 0.52 0.96 10.10
C SER A 5 0.73 2.47 10.05
N PRO A 6 1.97 2.96 10.27
CA PRO A 6 2.33 4.35 10.04
C PRO A 6 2.05 4.86 8.61
N PHE A 7 1.85 3.96 7.66
CA PHE A 7 1.65 4.32 6.25
C PHE A 7 0.18 4.27 5.78
N THR A 8 -0.74 3.73 6.59
CA THR A 8 -2.16 3.53 6.19
C THR A 8 -3.18 3.99 7.23
N ASN A 9 -2.77 4.48 8.40
CA ASN A 9 -3.69 4.85 9.48
C ASN A 9 -4.65 6.01 9.17
N GLN A 10 -4.36 6.84 8.17
CA GLN A 10 -5.28 7.88 7.67
C GLN A 10 -6.03 7.45 6.40
N VAL A 11 -5.89 6.20 5.96
CA VAL A 11 -6.66 5.65 4.85
C VAL A 11 -7.95 5.04 5.41
N PRO A 12 -9.14 5.56 5.06
CA PRO A 12 -10.42 4.95 5.43
C PRO A 12 -10.46 3.46 5.09
N ALA A 13 -11.07 2.67 5.97
CA ALA A 13 -11.23 1.24 5.74
C ALA A 13 -11.96 1.00 4.42
N GLN A 14 -11.47 0.03 3.64
CA GLN A 14 -12.03 -0.34 2.32
C GLN A 14 -11.97 0.75 1.25
N GLN A 15 -11.26 1.86 1.47
CA GLN A 15 -11.07 2.85 0.42
C GLN A 15 -10.26 2.26 -0.75
N LEU A 16 -10.83 2.35 -1.95
CA LEU A 16 -10.10 2.12 -3.19
C LEU A 16 -9.28 3.37 -3.51
N MET A 17 -7.98 3.18 -3.71
CA MET A 17 -7.04 4.26 -4.04
C MET A 17 -6.59 4.13 -5.48
N ARG A 18 -6.67 5.22 -6.24
CA ARG A 18 -6.12 5.32 -7.59
C ARG A 18 -4.71 5.91 -7.53
N ILE A 19 -3.71 5.05 -7.63
CA ILE A 19 -2.29 5.45 -7.57
C ILE A 19 -1.60 5.05 -8.89
N PRO A 20 -0.88 5.98 -9.55
CA PRO A 20 -0.14 5.69 -10.77
C PRO A 20 0.92 4.59 -10.60
N ILE A 21 1.13 3.81 -11.65
CA ILE A 21 2.20 2.80 -11.76
C ILE A 21 3.09 3.16 -12.96
N ALA A 22 4.40 2.93 -12.85
CA ALA A 22 5.35 3.21 -13.92
C ALA A 22 6.61 2.31 -13.80
N HIS A 23 6.44 0.99 -13.86
CA HIS A 23 7.53 0.02 -13.68
C HIS A 23 7.57 -1.02 -14.82
N GLY A 24 8.78 -1.47 -15.16
CA GLY A 24 9.01 -2.65 -16.03
C GLY A 24 9.19 -3.95 -15.23
N GLU A 25 9.68 -3.87 -13.99
CA GLU A 25 10.10 -5.01 -13.15
C GLU A 25 9.43 -4.97 -11.76
N GLY A 26 8.12 -4.71 -11.70
CA GLY A 26 7.39 -4.51 -10.44
C GLY A 26 6.78 -5.77 -9.79
N CYS A 27 7.00 -6.96 -10.38
CA CYS A 27 6.39 -8.21 -9.92
C CYS A 27 6.93 -8.61 -8.55
N TYR A 28 6.10 -8.49 -7.51
CA TYR A 28 6.45 -8.94 -6.17
C TYR A 28 6.33 -10.46 -6.08
N PHE A 29 7.42 -11.13 -5.70
CA PHE A 29 7.48 -12.57 -5.56
C PHE A 29 8.18 -12.97 -4.27
N VAL A 30 7.59 -13.93 -3.55
CA VAL A 30 8.16 -14.59 -2.37
C VAL A 30 7.67 -16.04 -2.33
N ASP A 31 8.37 -16.90 -1.61
CA ASP A 31 7.93 -18.28 -1.40
C ASP A 31 6.65 -18.36 -0.52
N PRO A 32 5.91 -19.48 -0.57
CA PRO A 32 4.67 -19.64 0.19
C PRO A 32 4.82 -19.50 1.72
N SER A 33 5.96 -19.90 2.29
CA SER A 33 6.21 -19.77 3.74
C SER A 33 6.32 -18.30 4.10
N THR A 34 7.14 -17.54 3.37
CA THR A 34 7.29 -16.09 3.55
C THR A 34 5.97 -15.35 3.33
N LEU A 35 5.20 -15.70 2.31
CA LEU A 35 3.87 -15.10 2.07
C LEU A 35 2.92 -15.31 3.27
N ASN A 36 2.87 -16.53 3.80
CA ASN A 36 2.03 -16.84 4.95
C ASN A 36 2.47 -16.08 6.21
N GLN A 37 3.78 -15.90 6.42
CA GLN A 37 4.31 -15.08 7.51
C GLN A 37 3.89 -13.62 7.37
N LEU A 38 4.04 -13.02 6.18
CA LEU A 38 3.62 -11.64 5.90
C LEU A 38 2.12 -11.45 6.17
N LYS A 39 1.28 -12.42 5.78
CA LYS A 39 -0.16 -12.40 6.07
C LYS A 39 -0.46 -12.48 7.56
N ALA A 40 0.13 -13.46 8.25
CA ALA A 40 -0.08 -13.68 9.68
C ALA A 40 0.32 -12.45 10.50
N LYS A 41 1.42 -11.80 10.11
CA LYS A 41 1.93 -10.56 10.72
C LYS A 41 1.26 -9.29 10.17
N LYS A 42 0.25 -9.39 9.28
CA LYS A 42 -0.42 -8.23 8.65
C LYS A 42 0.56 -7.21 8.06
N GLN A 43 1.56 -7.68 7.32
CA GLN A 43 2.61 -6.87 6.69
C GLN A 43 2.32 -6.52 5.23
N ILE A 44 1.26 -7.08 4.64
CA ILE A 44 0.77 -6.68 3.31
C ILE A 44 -0.10 -5.44 3.50
N LEU A 45 0.42 -4.30 3.03
CA LEU A 45 -0.23 -3.00 3.21
C LEU A 45 -1.18 -2.67 2.06
N TRP A 46 -0.77 -2.98 0.82
CA TRP A 46 -1.54 -2.67 -0.39
C TRP A 46 -1.62 -3.86 -1.34
N THR A 47 -2.78 -4.03 -1.96
CA THR A 47 -3.04 -5.02 -3.00
C THR A 47 -3.72 -4.35 -4.18
N TYR A 48 -3.40 -4.78 -5.40
CA TYR A 48 -4.14 -4.38 -6.58
C TYR A 48 -5.54 -5.00 -6.60
N VAL A 49 -6.53 -4.22 -7.04
CA VAL A 49 -7.94 -4.59 -7.11
C VAL A 49 -8.61 -3.89 -8.28
N ASN A 50 -9.72 -4.42 -8.75
CA ASN A 50 -10.57 -3.75 -9.74
C ASN A 50 -11.35 -2.57 -9.12
N ASP A 51 -12.19 -1.93 -9.93
CA ASP A 51 -13.07 -0.82 -9.54
C ASP A 51 -14.15 -1.20 -8.50
N LYS A 52 -14.37 -2.50 -8.29
CA LYS A 52 -15.26 -3.05 -7.25
C LYS A 52 -14.51 -3.46 -5.98
N GLY A 53 -13.19 -3.29 -5.94
CA GLY A 53 -12.36 -3.70 -4.81
C GLY A 53 -12.03 -5.20 -4.76
N GLU A 54 -12.23 -5.91 -5.86
CA GLU A 54 -11.96 -7.34 -5.96
C GLU A 54 -10.56 -7.58 -6.54
N PRO A 55 -9.71 -8.40 -5.91
CA PRO A 55 -8.43 -8.80 -6.48
C PRO A 55 -8.67 -9.81 -7.62
N THR A 56 -8.38 -9.40 -8.83
CA THR A 56 -8.52 -10.19 -10.06
C THR A 56 -7.20 -10.25 -10.82
N GLU A 57 -7.00 -11.26 -11.66
CA GLU A 57 -5.79 -11.34 -12.50
C GLU A 57 -5.62 -10.10 -13.38
N LEU A 58 -6.72 -9.57 -13.94
CA LEU A 58 -6.69 -8.35 -14.76
C LEU A 58 -6.34 -7.09 -13.96
N SER A 59 -6.70 -7.04 -12.68
CA SER A 59 -6.32 -5.92 -11.83
C SER A 59 -4.86 -5.96 -11.40
N ASN A 60 -4.15 -7.07 -11.60
CA ASN A 60 -2.74 -7.25 -11.24
C ASN A 60 -1.83 -6.91 -12.43
N PRO A 61 -1.31 -5.67 -12.54
CA PRO A 61 -0.64 -5.21 -13.75
C PRO A 61 0.72 -5.88 -13.99
N ASN A 62 1.29 -6.53 -12.97
CA ASN A 62 2.65 -7.05 -12.99
C ASN A 62 2.76 -8.51 -12.55
N GLY A 63 1.64 -9.19 -12.28
CA GLY A 63 1.64 -10.59 -11.88
C GLY A 63 2.16 -10.86 -10.47
N SER A 64 2.23 -9.85 -9.60
CA SER A 64 2.63 -10.03 -8.19
C SER A 64 1.86 -11.16 -7.51
N VAL A 65 2.53 -11.93 -6.67
CA VAL A 65 1.88 -12.98 -5.87
C VAL A 65 0.74 -12.38 -5.05
N GLU A 66 -0.45 -12.97 -5.18
CA GLU A 66 -1.69 -12.51 -4.53
C GLU A 66 -1.97 -11.00 -4.66
N ASN A 67 -1.64 -10.40 -5.81
CA ASN A 67 -1.87 -8.98 -6.09
C ASN A 67 -1.11 -8.03 -5.17
N VAL A 68 -0.06 -8.47 -4.47
CA VAL A 68 0.69 -7.60 -3.54
C VAL A 68 1.31 -6.42 -4.30
N ALA A 69 0.96 -5.20 -3.86
CA ALA A 69 1.49 -3.95 -4.39
C ALA A 69 2.50 -3.30 -3.44
N GLY A 70 2.43 -3.62 -2.14
CA GLY A 70 3.41 -3.15 -1.16
C GLY A 70 3.28 -3.80 0.22
N VAL A 71 4.40 -3.83 0.92
CA VAL A 71 4.59 -4.52 2.21
C VAL A 71 5.35 -3.63 3.20
N CYS A 72 5.39 -4.01 4.47
CA CYS A 72 6.28 -3.40 5.47
C CYS A 72 7.12 -4.44 6.21
N ASN A 73 8.20 -4.00 6.86
CA ASN A 73 8.97 -4.84 7.76
C ASN A 73 8.23 -5.14 9.07
N GLU A 74 8.78 -6.02 9.91
CA GLU A 74 8.13 -6.49 11.15
C GLU A 74 7.90 -5.36 12.17
N ALA A 75 8.85 -4.43 12.25
CA ALA A 75 8.75 -3.24 13.10
C ALA A 75 7.80 -2.16 12.54
N ARG A 76 7.22 -2.38 11.35
CA ARG A 76 6.32 -1.45 10.63
C ARG A 76 6.89 -0.04 10.41
N ASN A 77 8.20 0.13 10.45
CA ASN A 77 8.86 1.43 10.27
C ASN A 77 9.48 1.62 8.88
N VAL A 78 9.48 0.57 8.05
CA VAL A 78 9.90 0.62 6.65
C VAL A 78 8.80 -0.03 5.81
N ALA A 79 8.34 0.66 4.76
CA ALA A 79 7.42 0.12 3.77
C ALA A 79 8.02 0.21 2.36
N GLY A 80 7.79 -0.84 1.57
CA GLY A 80 8.02 -0.86 0.13
C GLY A 80 6.67 -0.80 -0.58
N LEU A 81 6.55 0.07 -1.57
CA LEU A 81 5.34 0.24 -2.38
C LEU A 81 5.75 0.42 -3.84
N MET A 82 5.08 -0.27 -4.75
CA MET A 82 5.35 -0.17 -6.19
C MET A 82 4.62 0.97 -6.90
N PRO A 83 3.33 1.21 -6.64
CA PRO A 83 2.67 2.44 -7.06
C PRO A 83 3.38 3.70 -6.56
N HIS A 84 3.18 4.80 -7.29
CA HIS A 84 3.79 6.11 -7.04
C HIS A 84 2.82 7.07 -6.32
N PRO A 85 2.70 7.03 -4.98
CA PRO A 85 1.76 7.88 -4.23
C PRO A 85 2.07 9.37 -4.37
N GLU A 86 3.33 9.73 -4.59
CA GLU A 86 3.76 11.10 -4.84
C GLU A 86 3.12 11.68 -6.11
N ARG A 87 2.86 10.85 -7.12
CA ARG A 87 2.19 11.25 -8.37
C ARG A 87 0.67 11.34 -8.25
N ALA A 88 0.12 10.98 -7.10
CA ALA A 88 -1.30 11.11 -6.75
C ALA A 88 -1.49 11.97 -5.50
N SER A 89 -0.65 12.99 -5.32
CA SER A 89 -0.66 13.85 -4.13
C SER A 89 -1.24 15.25 -4.36
N GLU A 90 -1.50 15.64 -5.60
CA GLU A 90 -1.96 16.99 -5.93
C GLU A 90 -3.08 16.97 -6.97
N GLY A 91 -4.10 17.81 -6.79
CA GLY A 91 -5.25 17.84 -7.70
C GLY A 91 -4.88 18.14 -9.15
N ILE A 92 -3.80 18.92 -9.38
CA ILE A 92 -3.29 19.21 -10.73
C ILE A 92 -2.75 17.97 -11.45
N LEU A 93 -2.35 16.93 -10.72
CA LEU A 93 -1.89 15.64 -11.26
C LEU A 93 -3.05 14.68 -11.56
N GLY A 94 -4.30 15.09 -11.27
CA GLY A 94 -5.52 14.34 -11.57
C GLY A 94 -5.98 13.37 -10.48
N CYS A 95 -5.22 13.21 -9.39
CA CYS A 95 -5.61 12.39 -8.23
C CYS A 95 -4.91 12.86 -6.95
N THR A 96 -5.58 12.69 -5.80
CA THR A 96 -5.07 13.06 -4.47
C THR A 96 -5.06 11.91 -3.46
N ASP A 97 -5.32 10.67 -3.90
CA ASP A 97 -5.41 9.52 -2.98
C ASP A 97 -4.07 9.21 -2.30
N GLY A 98 -2.95 9.45 -2.99
CA GLY A 98 -1.61 9.24 -2.45
C GLY A 98 -1.28 10.13 -1.26
N VAL A 99 -1.94 11.28 -1.10
CA VAL A 99 -1.79 12.17 0.07
C VAL A 99 -2.08 11.42 1.38
N LEU A 100 -3.00 10.46 1.37
CA LEU A 100 -3.40 9.75 2.59
C LEU A 100 -2.24 8.93 3.20
N ILE A 101 -1.31 8.46 2.37
CA ILE A 101 -0.11 7.73 2.83
C ILE A 101 0.82 8.71 3.58
N PHE A 102 1.08 9.88 3.03
CA PHE A 102 1.91 10.91 3.68
C PHE A 102 1.24 11.48 4.93
N LYS A 103 -0.08 11.70 4.92
CA LYS A 103 -0.84 12.07 6.11
C LYS A 103 -0.75 11.02 7.21
N SER A 104 -0.73 9.74 6.85
CA SER A 104 -0.52 8.64 7.81
C SER A 104 0.83 8.74 8.52
N MET A 105 1.89 9.05 7.77
CA MET A 105 3.23 9.21 8.33
C MET A 105 3.29 10.43 9.27
N ILE A 106 2.74 11.57 8.85
CA ILE A 106 2.68 12.79 9.66
C ILE A 106 1.89 12.54 10.95
N HIS A 107 0.73 11.90 10.85
CA HIS A 107 -0.11 11.57 12.01
C HIS A 107 0.67 10.73 13.02
N THR A 108 1.35 9.66 12.57
CA THR A 108 2.17 8.84 13.48
C THR A 108 3.30 9.62 14.14
N LEU A 109 3.99 10.49 13.41
CA LEU A 109 5.06 11.31 13.98
C LEU A 109 4.53 12.31 15.01
N GLN A 110 3.39 12.95 14.76
CA GLN A 110 2.75 13.86 15.71
C GLN A 110 2.36 13.16 17.00
N GLN A 111 1.81 11.94 16.92
CA GLN A 111 1.46 11.15 18.11
C GLN A 111 2.69 10.74 18.92
N ARG A 112 3.84 10.49 18.28
CA ARG A 112 5.09 10.17 18.98
C ARG A 112 5.71 11.37 19.71
N VAL A 113 5.54 12.58 19.17
CA VAL A 113 6.05 13.80 19.80
C VAL A 113 5.19 14.20 21.02
N ALA A 114 3.91 13.84 21.00
CA ALA A 114 2.98 14.15 22.08
C ALA A 114 3.01 13.15 23.26
N ALA A 115 3.75 12.05 23.13
CA ALA A 115 3.93 10.99 24.14
C ALA A 115 5.24 11.17 24.89
#